data_AF-A0A960D149-F1
#
_entry.id   AF-A0A960D149-F1
#
_cell.length_a   1.000
_cell.length_b   1.000
_cell.length_c   1.000
_cell.angle_alpha   90.00
_cell.angle_beta   90.00
_cell.angle_gamma   90.00
#
_symmetry.space_group_name_H-M   'P 1'
#
loop_
_entity.id
_entity.type
_entity.pdbx_description
1 polymer ?
#
loop_
_entity_poly.entity_id
_entity_poly.type
_entity_poly.pdbx_seq_one_letter_code
_entity_poly.pdbx_strand_id
1 'polypeptide(L)' 'IYCPWHQWGFELATGTTAVKPEWSIRTYPVRVVGDDVLVMA' A
#
# COMPACT_ATOMS: atom_id res chain seq x y z
N ILE A 1 -3.42 6.14 3.37
CA ILE A 1 -3.89 6.64 2.05
C ILE A 1 -5.38 6.34 1.87
N TYR A 2 -6.14 7.15 1.13
CA TYR A 2 -7.60 6.98 0.99
C TYR A 2 -8.00 6.68 -0.47
N CYS A 3 -8.88 5.70 -0.66
CA CYS A 3 -9.46 5.39 -1.97
C CYS A 3 -10.53 6.44 -2.32
N PRO A 4 -10.46 7.11 -3.49
CA PRO A 4 -11.42 8.16 -3.85
C PRO A 4 -12.83 7.62 -4.16
N TRP A 5 -12.98 6.33 -4.48
CA TRP A 5 -14.30 5.74 -4.76
C TRP A 5 -15.06 5.37 -3.50
N HIS A 6 -14.44 4.58 -2.63
CA HIS A 6 -15.14 3.98 -1.48
C HIS A 6 -14.78 4.65 -0.14
N GLN A 7 -13.84 5.61 -0.15
CA GLN A 7 -13.39 6.36 1.02
C GLN A 7 -12.73 5.49 2.11
N TRP A 8 -12.27 4.29 1.76
CA TRP A 8 -11.55 3.42 2.70
C TRP A 8 -10.12 3.92 2.90
N GLY A 9 -9.68 3.92 4.16
CA GLY A 9 -8.30 4.17 4.54
C GLY A 9 -7.47 2.88 4.49
N PHE A 10 -6.27 2.99 3.95
CA PHE A 10 -5.28 1.91 3.92
C PHE A 10 -3.97 2.36 4.59
N GLU A 11 -3.41 1.46 5.38
CA GLU A 11 -2.06 1.60 5.93
C GLU A 11 -1.05 1.31 4.82
N LEU A 12 -0.05 2.17 4.66
CA LEU A 12 0.84 2.19 3.49
C LEU A 12 1.82 1.01 3.48
N ALA A 13 2.39 0.64 4.63
CA ALA A 13 3.40 -0.41 4.72
C ALA A 13 2.82 -1.82 4.54
N THR A 14 1.58 -2.03 4.97
CA THR A 14 0.94 -3.34 5.08
C THR A 14 -0.19 -3.55 4.08
N GLY A 15 -0.74 -2.48 3.49
CA GLY A 15 -1.90 -2.55 2.60
C GLY A 15 -3.21 -2.93 3.31
N THR A 16 -3.22 -2.97 4.64
CA THR A 16 -4.39 -3.32 5.44
C THR A 16 -5.39 -2.17 5.52
N THR A 17 -6.66 -2.49 5.78
CA THR A 17 -7.71 -1.49 6.03
C THR A 17 -8.49 -1.82 7.31
N ALA A 18 -8.87 -0.79 8.06
CA ALA A 18 -9.72 -0.96 9.24
C ALA A 18 -11.20 -1.23 8.90
N VAL A 19 -11.63 -0.94 7.66
CA VAL A 19 -13.03 -1.09 7.23
C VAL A 19 -13.40 -2.56 7.03
N LYS A 20 -12.44 -3.36 6.56
CA LYS A 20 -12.53 -4.81 6.36
C LYS A 20 -11.19 -5.46 6.73
N PRO A 21 -10.94 -5.74 8.02
CA PRO A 21 -9.65 -6.22 8.51
C PRO A 21 -9.18 -7.53 7.88
N GLU A 22 -10.11 -8.33 7.34
CA GLU A 22 -9.84 -9.57 6.63
C GLU A 22 -9.32 -9.35 5.20
N TRP A 23 -9.36 -8.12 4.68
CA TRP A 23 -8.88 -7.76 3.34
C TRP A 23 -7.62 -6.88 3.41
N SER A 24 -6.71 -7.11 2.46
CA SER A 24 -5.58 -6.24 2.21
C SER A 24 -5.34 -6.08 0.71
N ILE A 25 -4.74 -4.96 0.33
CA ILE A 25 -4.17 -4.80 -1.00
C ILE A 25 -2.74 -5.34 -1.01
N ARG A 26 -2.30 -5.86 -2.15
CA ARG A 26 -0.94 -6.37 -2.31
C ARG A 26 0.07 -5.25 -2.13
N THR A 27 1.10 -5.49 -1.32
CA THR A 27 2.27 -4.63 -1.19
C THR A 27 3.47 -5.26 -1.91
N TYR A 28 4.39 -4.40 -2.33
CA TYR A 28 5.66 -4.80 -2.94
C TYR A 28 6.78 -4.07 -2.21
N PRO A 29 7.86 -4.74 -1.80
CA PRO A 29 9.01 -4.06 -1.22
C PRO A 29 9.59 -3.07 -2.24
N VAL A 30 10.00 -1.90 -1.75
CA VAL A 30 10.66 -0.87 -2.57
C VAL A 30 11.99 -0.45 -1.95
N ARG A 31 12.94 -0.07 -2.80
CA ARG A 31 14.23 0.52 -2.40
C ARG A 31 14.55 1.70 -3.29
N VAL A 32 15.10 2.76 -2.70
CA VAL A 32 15.66 3.91 -3.43
C VAL A 32 17.15 3.65 -3.66
N VAL A 33 17.61 3.84 -4.91
CA VAL A 33 19.03 3.73 -5.30
C VAL A 33 19.37 4.96 -6.14
N GLY A 34 20.14 5.89 -5.57
CA GLY A 34 20.34 7.21 -6.21
C GLY A 34 19.01 7.95 -6.34
N ASP A 35 18.68 8.35 -7.56
CA ASP A 35 17.41 9.00 -7.90
C ASP A 35 16.32 8.02 -8.37
N ASP A 36 16.63 6.71 -8.42
CA ASP A 36 15.71 5.68 -8.90
C ASP A 36 14.95 4.99 -7.75
N VAL A 37 13.69 4.63 -8.00
CA VAL A 37 12.87 3.79 -7.12
C VAL A 37 12.70 2.41 -7.75
N LEU A 38 13.22 1.38 -7.08
CA LEU A 38 13.13 -0.01 -7.51
C LEU A 38 11.99 -0.73 -6.79
N VAL A 39 11.15 -1.42 -7.57
CA VAL A 39 10.09 -2.30 -7.07
C VAL A 39 10.55 -3.74 -7.14
N MET A 40 10.41 -4.48 -6.03
CA MET A 40 10.80 -5.88 -5.92
C MET A 40 9.56 -6.78 -6.06
N ALA A 41 9.72 -7.92 -6.76
CA ALA A 41 8.68 -8.93 -6.98
C ALA A 41 8.75 -10.06 -5.95
#